data_AF-A0A4R1JWZ2-F1
#
_entry.id   AF-A0A4R1JWZ2-F1
#
_cell.length_a   1.000
_cell.length_b   1.000
_cell.length_c   1.000
_cell.angle_alpha   90.00
_cell.angle_beta   90.00
_cell.angle_gamma   90.00
#
_symmetry.space_group_name_H-M   'P 1'
#
loop_
_entity.id
_entity.type
_entity.pdbx_description
1 polymer ?
#
loop_
_entity_poly.entity_id
_entity_poly.type
_entity_poly.pdbx_seq_one_letter_code
_entity_poly.pdbx_strand_id
1 'polypeptide(L)'
;MRKIILSLLIVSILLIGGYLFYDFKVNRVKIDYSKTIDAKDLNPKSFITLFKERYNKTQINIVTMDGDFPENWVKPNDVQYLMSIIRSKEKCCGYKHTYSSFLSFEDAEIGGFAIIFLNSYISNTKINLGLNCNPKTDEESIRKIEKWYQTTANKN
;
A
#
# COMPACT_ATOMS: atom_id res chain seq x y z
N MET A 1 -2.94 49.43 -6.27
CA MET A 1 -3.03 48.18 -7.07
C MET A 1 -1.72 47.40 -7.15
N ARG A 2 -0.59 48.02 -7.50
CA ARG A 2 0.72 47.34 -7.64
C ARG A 2 1.19 46.54 -6.41
N LYS A 3 0.96 47.05 -5.20
CA LYS A 3 1.31 46.37 -3.92
C LYS A 3 0.43 45.14 -3.63
N ILE A 4 -0.85 45.17 -4.03
CA ILE A 4 -1.81 44.07 -3.83
C ILE A 4 -1.46 42.91 -4.76
N ILE A 5 -1.13 43.21 -6.03
CA ILE A 5 -0.69 42.23 -7.02
C ILE A 5 0.59 41.54 -6.55
N LEU A 6 1.56 42.30 -6.01
CA LEU A 6 2.81 41.74 -5.49
C LEU A 6 2.58 40.81 -4.29
N SER A 7 1.67 41.17 -3.38
CA SER A 7 1.30 40.35 -2.24
C SER A 7 0.65 39.03 -2.65
N LEU A 8 -0.24 39.05 -3.64
CA LEU A 8 -0.88 37.84 -4.17
C LEU A 8 0.11 36.90 -4.85
N LEU A 9 1.10 37.47 -5.54
CA LEU A 9 2.16 36.71 -6.22
C LEU A 9 3.04 35.95 -5.21
N ILE A 10 3.39 36.59 -4.09
CA ILE A 10 4.17 35.95 -3.01
C ILE A 10 3.39 34.78 -2.37
N VAL A 11 2.10 34.97 -2.10
CA VAL A 11 1.25 33.91 -1.52
C VAL A 11 1.13 32.72 -2.48
N SER A 12 0.97 32.99 -3.78
CA SER A 12 0.92 31.93 -4.79
C SER A 12 2.22 31.12 -4.86
N ILE A 13 3.38 31.79 -4.82
CA ILE A 13 4.69 31.12 -4.81
C ILE A 13 4.86 30.25 -3.55
N LEU A 14 4.42 30.73 -2.38
CA LEU A 14 4.50 29.96 -1.13
C LEU A 14 3.60 28.73 -1.14
N LEU A 15 2.39 28.83 -1.71
CA LEU A 15 1.46 27.70 -1.83
C LEU A 15 1.98 26.65 -2.82
N ILE A 16 2.45 27.09 -4.00
CA ILE A 16 3.01 26.18 -5.02
C ILE A 16 4.31 25.54 -4.51
N GLY A 17 5.19 26.33 -3.89
CA GLY A 17 6.44 25.83 -3.32
C GLY A 17 6.22 24.84 -2.17
N GLY A 18 5.25 25.11 -1.30
CA GLY A 18 4.86 24.21 -0.21
C GLY A 18 4.27 22.89 -0.74
N TYR A 19 3.42 22.94 -1.76
CA TYR A 19 2.86 21.76 -2.40
C TYR A 19 3.93 20.91 -3.09
N LEU A 20 4.81 21.53 -3.88
CA LEU A 20 5.91 20.84 -4.55
C LEU A 20 6.90 20.24 -3.54
N PHE A 21 7.18 20.92 -2.43
CA PHE A 21 8.05 20.40 -1.38
C PHE A 21 7.42 19.22 -0.63
N TYR A 22 6.10 19.27 -0.39
CA TYR A 22 5.36 18.15 0.20
C TYR A 22 5.36 16.92 -0.72
N ASP A 23 5.01 17.09 -1.99
CA ASP A 23 5.02 16.01 -2.98
C ASP A 23 6.43 15.43 -3.17
N PHE A 24 7.45 16.29 -3.22
CA PHE A 24 8.84 15.88 -3.29
C PHE A 24 9.30 15.11 -2.05
N LYS A 25 8.89 15.52 -0.84
CA LYS A 25 9.24 14.80 0.41
C LYS A 25 8.58 13.43 0.46
N VAL A 26 7.34 13.32 -0.02
CA VAL A 26 6.61 12.03 -0.09
C VAL A 26 7.21 11.12 -1.18
N ASN A 27 7.64 11.66 -2.32
CA ASN A 27 8.19 10.89 -3.44
C ASN A 27 9.70 10.59 -3.36
N ARG A 28 10.44 11.16 -2.40
CA ARG A 28 11.90 10.95 -2.23
C ARG A 28 12.30 9.94 -1.16
N VAL A 29 11.43 9.00 -0.81
CA VAL A 29 11.95 7.71 -0.31
C VAL A 29 12.60 7.03 -1.51
N LYS A 30 13.83 7.41 -1.86
CA LYS A 30 14.70 6.58 -2.71
C LYS A 30 14.89 5.31 -1.91
N ILE A 31 14.08 4.30 -2.20
CA ILE A 31 14.17 2.99 -1.57
C ILE A 31 15.52 2.42 -2.00
N ASP A 32 16.47 2.46 -1.08
CA ASP A 32 17.76 1.80 -1.25
C ASP A 32 17.50 0.30 -1.40
N TYR A 33 17.67 -0.22 -2.61
CA TYR A 33 17.40 -1.62 -2.93
C TYR A 33 18.29 -2.59 -2.13
N SER A 34 19.35 -2.11 -1.49
CA SER A 34 20.25 -2.90 -0.66
C SER A 34 19.81 -3.02 0.80
N LYS A 35 18.86 -2.18 1.25
CA LYS A 35 18.41 -2.19 2.64
C LYS A 35 17.31 -3.23 2.83
N THR A 36 17.47 -4.04 3.86
CA THR A 36 16.40 -4.91 4.38
C THR A 36 15.16 -4.07 4.69
N ILE A 37 14.03 -4.46 4.12
CA ILE A 37 12.74 -3.80 4.34
C ILE A 37 11.99 -4.59 5.41
N ASP A 38 11.64 -3.93 6.50
CA ASP A 38 10.84 -4.53 7.57
C ASP A 38 9.36 -4.19 7.35
N ALA A 39 8.46 -5.17 7.51
CA ALA A 39 7.03 -4.98 7.36
C ALA A 39 6.46 -3.90 8.30
N LYS A 40 7.05 -3.73 9.49
CA LYS A 40 6.60 -2.75 10.48
C LYS A 40 6.81 -1.28 10.05
N ASP A 41 7.74 -1.04 9.12
CA ASP A 41 8.11 0.30 8.68
C ASP A 41 7.18 0.83 7.57
N LEU A 42 6.27 -0.01 7.10
CA LEU A 42 5.31 0.30 6.05
C LEU A 42 3.90 0.43 6.64
N ASN A 43 3.06 1.20 5.96
CA ASN A 43 1.61 1.11 6.05
C ASN A 43 1.06 0.44 4.76
N PRO A 44 -0.23 0.06 4.71
CA PRO A 44 -0.80 -0.64 3.56
C PRO A 44 -0.57 0.07 2.22
N LYS A 45 -0.71 1.40 2.18
CA LYS A 45 -0.50 2.17 0.94
C LYS A 45 0.96 2.12 0.49
N SER A 46 1.90 2.36 1.39
CA SER A 46 3.33 2.29 1.08
C SER A 46 3.80 0.89 0.70
N PHE A 47 3.23 -0.16 1.30
CA PHE A 47 3.47 -1.54 0.92
C PHE A 47 3.04 -1.81 -0.53
N ILE A 48 1.79 -1.45 -0.88
CA ILE A 48 1.29 -1.64 -2.24
C ILE A 48 2.13 -0.83 -3.24
N THR A 49 2.43 0.43 -2.95
CA THR A 49 3.27 1.28 -3.82
C THR A 49 4.63 0.64 -4.06
N LEU A 50 5.32 0.18 -3.02
CA LEU A 50 6.62 -0.51 -3.13
C LEU A 50 6.53 -1.72 -4.06
N PHE A 51 5.49 -2.54 -3.90
CA PHE A 51 5.29 -3.77 -4.67
C PHE A 51 4.95 -3.50 -6.13
N LYS A 52 4.25 -2.40 -6.42
CA LYS A 52 4.00 -1.92 -7.78
C LYS A 52 5.27 -1.39 -8.43
N GLU A 53 6.02 -0.53 -7.73
CA GLU A 53 7.20 0.13 -8.28
C GLU A 53 8.32 -0.85 -8.63
N ARG A 54 8.44 -1.93 -7.86
CA ARG A 54 9.42 -2.99 -8.07
C ARG A 54 9.00 -4.01 -9.14
N TYR A 55 7.74 -4.02 -9.54
CA TYR A 55 7.24 -4.96 -10.54
C TYR A 55 7.95 -4.76 -11.88
N ASN A 56 8.39 -5.86 -12.50
CA ASN A 56 9.17 -5.89 -13.74
C ASN A 56 10.49 -5.08 -13.70
N LYS A 57 11.04 -4.80 -12.51
CA LYS A 57 12.38 -4.19 -12.35
C LYS A 57 13.49 -5.23 -12.19
N THR A 58 13.12 -6.48 -11.90
CA THR A 58 14.00 -7.61 -11.68
C THR A 58 13.50 -8.81 -12.47
N GLN A 59 14.35 -9.83 -12.67
CA GLN A 59 13.95 -11.08 -13.33
C GLN A 59 12.88 -11.86 -12.55
N ILE A 60 12.79 -11.61 -11.24
CA ILE A 60 11.84 -12.23 -10.33
C ILE A 60 11.01 -11.12 -9.71
N ASN A 61 9.69 -11.15 -9.92
CA ASN A 61 8.73 -10.18 -9.39
C ASN A 61 8.42 -10.47 -7.92
N ILE A 62 9.42 -10.37 -7.04
CA ILE A 62 9.29 -10.62 -5.61
C ILE A 62 9.93 -9.48 -4.82
N VAL A 63 9.30 -9.10 -3.72
CA VAL A 63 9.91 -8.28 -2.68
C VAL A 63 10.18 -9.15 -1.46
N THR A 64 11.46 -9.26 -1.09
CA THR A 64 11.88 -9.92 0.15
C THR A 64 11.77 -8.92 1.30
N MET A 65 11.14 -9.34 2.39
CA MET A 65 10.97 -8.55 3.60
C MET A 65 11.35 -9.37 4.83
N ASP A 66 11.80 -8.66 5.86
CA ASP A 66 12.06 -9.20 7.19
C ASP A 66 10.97 -8.79 8.17
N GLY A 67 10.89 -9.57 9.25
CA GLY A 67 10.04 -9.28 10.38
C GLY A 67 8.57 -9.58 10.14
N ASP A 68 7.82 -9.44 11.22
CA ASP A 68 6.39 -9.66 11.22
C ASP A 68 5.63 -8.35 11.07
N PHE A 69 4.44 -8.41 10.47
CA PHE A 69 3.48 -7.32 10.52
C PHE A 69 3.05 -7.06 11.98
N PRO A 70 3.11 -5.81 12.47
CA PRO A 70 2.58 -5.44 13.78
C PRO A 70 1.11 -5.84 13.99
N GLU A 71 0.69 -5.94 15.25
CA GLU A 71 -0.74 -6.01 15.56
C GLU A 71 -1.46 -4.73 15.11
N ASN A 72 -2.71 -4.87 14.67
CA ASN A 72 -3.53 -3.75 14.20
C ASN A 72 -2.81 -2.92 13.13
N TRP A 73 -2.03 -3.56 12.26
CA TRP A 73 -1.20 -2.86 11.27
C TRP A 73 -2.04 -1.99 10.32
N VAL A 74 -3.20 -2.48 9.89
CA VAL A 74 -4.19 -1.72 9.13
C VAL A 74 -4.96 -0.79 10.07
N LYS A 75 -4.97 0.51 9.78
CA LYS A 75 -5.68 1.53 10.56
C LYS A 75 -7.01 1.91 9.90
N PRO A 76 -7.96 2.52 10.62
CA PRO A 76 -9.23 2.96 10.05
C PRO A 76 -9.07 3.85 8.80
N ASN A 77 -8.08 4.74 8.78
CA ASN A 77 -7.80 5.64 7.65
C ASN A 77 -7.27 4.91 6.41
N ASP A 78 -6.77 3.67 6.55
CA ASP A 78 -6.31 2.86 5.41
C ASP A 78 -7.46 2.17 4.68
N VAL A 79 -8.59 1.94 5.37
CA VAL A 79 -9.72 1.16 4.84
C VAL A 79 -10.26 1.75 3.55
N GLN A 80 -10.43 3.08 3.48
CA GLN A 80 -10.93 3.74 2.28
C GLN A 80 -10.01 3.51 1.07
N TYR A 81 -8.70 3.61 1.28
CA TYR A 81 -7.72 3.34 0.24
C TYR A 81 -7.79 1.87 -0.20
N LEU A 82 -7.78 0.93 0.73
CA LEU A 82 -7.83 -0.50 0.44
C LEU A 82 -9.11 -0.88 -0.31
N MET A 83 -10.26 -0.33 0.10
CA MET A 83 -11.52 -0.52 -0.61
C MET A 83 -11.45 0.00 -2.06
N SER A 84 -10.80 1.14 -2.30
CA SER A 84 -10.67 1.71 -3.65
C SER A 84 -9.87 0.83 -4.62
N ILE A 85 -9.03 -0.06 -4.10
CA ILE A 85 -8.17 -0.96 -4.90
C ILE A 85 -8.56 -2.44 -4.80
N ILE A 86 -9.61 -2.80 -4.04
CA ILE A 86 -9.94 -4.20 -3.72
C ILE A 86 -10.25 -5.06 -4.96
N ARG A 87 -10.79 -4.44 -6.01
CA ARG A 87 -11.09 -5.08 -7.30
C ARG A 87 -9.94 -5.01 -8.30
N SER A 88 -8.80 -4.42 -7.94
CA SER A 88 -7.70 -4.20 -8.89
C SER A 88 -7.02 -5.52 -9.26
N LYS A 89 -7.07 -5.86 -10.55
CA LYS A 89 -6.31 -6.98 -11.16
C LYS A 89 -4.93 -6.56 -11.67
N GLU A 90 -4.52 -5.32 -11.37
CA GLU A 90 -3.18 -4.84 -11.71
C GLU A 90 -2.13 -5.72 -11.04
N LYS A 91 -1.15 -6.16 -11.84
CA LYS A 91 -0.09 -7.04 -11.38
C LYS A 91 0.95 -6.29 -10.54
N CYS A 92 1.50 -6.97 -9.55
CA CYS A 92 2.56 -6.45 -8.70
C CYS A 92 3.47 -7.58 -8.22
N CYS A 93 4.55 -7.24 -7.53
CA CYS A 93 5.44 -8.24 -6.96
C CYS A 93 4.74 -9.15 -5.94
N GLY A 94 5.22 -10.37 -5.82
CA GLY A 94 4.96 -11.28 -4.71
C GLY A 94 5.66 -10.86 -3.42
N TYR A 95 5.14 -11.32 -2.29
CA TYR A 95 5.79 -11.21 -0.99
C TYR A 95 6.63 -12.46 -0.72
N LYS A 96 7.84 -12.27 -0.19
CA LYS A 96 8.68 -13.35 0.31
C LYS A 96 9.29 -12.95 1.65
N HIS A 97 9.18 -13.81 2.65
CA HIS A 97 9.91 -13.66 3.90
C HIS A 97 11.38 -14.06 3.67
N THR A 98 12.35 -13.41 4.32
CA THR A 98 13.80 -13.73 4.16
C THR A 98 14.13 -15.19 4.50
N TYR A 99 13.43 -15.78 5.48
CA TYR A 99 13.55 -17.21 5.82
C TYR A 99 12.96 -18.19 4.79
N SER A 100 12.38 -17.69 3.69
CA SER A 100 11.81 -18.53 2.66
C SER A 100 12.88 -19.05 1.69
N SER A 101 12.98 -20.38 1.56
CA SER A 101 13.79 -21.03 0.53
C SER A 101 13.05 -21.18 -0.81
N PHE A 102 11.73 -20.99 -0.82
CA PHE A 102 10.90 -21.16 -2.01
C PHE A 102 10.80 -19.87 -2.84
N LEU A 103 11.05 -20.00 -4.14
CA LEU A 103 10.86 -18.94 -5.12
C LEU A 103 9.58 -19.22 -5.91
N SER A 104 8.63 -18.28 -5.83
CA SER A 104 7.39 -18.36 -6.58
C SER A 104 7.45 -17.37 -7.74
N PHE A 105 7.23 -17.87 -8.96
CA PHE A 105 7.32 -17.06 -10.18
C PHE A 105 5.98 -16.45 -10.60
N GLU A 106 4.92 -16.71 -9.85
CA GLU A 106 3.61 -16.14 -10.16
C GLU A 106 3.50 -14.69 -9.70
N ASP A 107 2.93 -13.83 -10.53
CA ASP A 107 2.67 -12.45 -10.14
C ASP A 107 1.54 -12.33 -9.12
N ALA A 108 1.64 -11.41 -8.17
CA ALA A 108 0.51 -11.04 -7.32
C ALA A 108 -0.42 -10.04 -8.02
N GLU A 109 -1.61 -9.85 -7.45
CA GLU A 109 -2.54 -8.77 -7.82
C GLU A 109 -2.74 -7.83 -6.63
N ILE A 110 -2.80 -6.53 -6.92
CA ILE A 110 -3.00 -5.49 -5.90
C ILE A 110 -4.26 -5.78 -5.05
N GLY A 111 -5.36 -6.12 -5.70
CA GLY A 111 -6.61 -6.43 -5.01
C GLY A 111 -6.50 -7.65 -4.11
N GLY A 112 -5.65 -8.63 -4.44
CA GLY A 112 -5.37 -9.79 -3.58
C GLY A 112 -4.76 -9.39 -2.24
N PHE A 113 -3.78 -8.50 -2.24
CA PHE A 113 -3.23 -7.96 -1.00
C PHE A 113 -4.26 -7.12 -0.24
N ALA A 114 -5.03 -6.30 -0.94
CA ALA A 114 -6.08 -5.49 -0.31
C ALA A 114 -7.13 -6.35 0.41
N ILE A 115 -7.53 -7.49 -0.18
CA ILE A 115 -8.43 -8.47 0.45
C ILE A 115 -7.83 -9.00 1.76
N ILE A 116 -6.55 -9.41 1.76
CA ILE A 116 -5.88 -9.92 2.97
C ILE A 116 -5.85 -8.85 4.06
N PHE A 117 -5.45 -7.62 3.71
CA PHE A 117 -5.34 -6.52 4.66
C PHE A 117 -6.72 -6.16 5.25
N LEU A 118 -7.75 -6.05 4.42
CA LEU A 118 -9.11 -5.77 4.88
C LEU A 118 -9.65 -6.90 5.76
N ASN A 119 -9.43 -8.16 5.41
CA ASN A 119 -9.84 -9.28 6.25
C ASN A 119 -9.15 -9.26 7.62
N SER A 120 -7.85 -8.92 7.67
CA SER A 120 -7.14 -8.77 8.95
C SER A 120 -7.74 -7.67 9.83
N TYR A 121 -8.13 -6.54 9.22
CA TYR A 121 -8.80 -5.43 9.90
C TYR A 121 -10.19 -5.84 10.43
N ILE A 122 -11.02 -6.45 9.57
CA ILE A 122 -12.39 -6.87 9.90
C ILE A 122 -12.40 -7.90 11.04
N SER A 123 -11.46 -8.85 10.99
CA SER A 123 -11.38 -9.94 11.98
C SER A 123 -10.56 -9.58 13.21
N ASN A 124 -9.96 -8.38 13.26
CA ASN A 124 -9.03 -7.96 14.31
C ASN A 124 -7.87 -8.98 14.52
N THR A 125 -7.26 -9.42 13.42
CA THR A 125 -6.16 -10.38 13.42
C THR A 125 -4.87 -9.79 12.85
N LYS A 126 -3.73 -10.37 13.23
CA LYS A 126 -2.43 -10.04 12.65
C LYS A 126 -2.38 -10.50 11.19
N ILE A 127 -1.78 -9.69 10.31
CA ILE A 127 -1.56 -10.09 8.93
C ILE A 127 -0.63 -11.30 8.89
N ASN A 128 -1.03 -12.32 8.12
CA ASN A 128 -0.23 -13.50 7.86
C ASN A 128 -0.12 -13.74 6.35
N LEU A 129 1.07 -13.47 5.81
CA LEU A 129 1.42 -13.77 4.42
C LEU A 129 2.28 -15.05 4.31
N GLY A 130 2.45 -15.79 5.40
CA GLY A 130 3.33 -16.95 5.46
C GLY A 130 4.79 -16.62 5.10
N LEU A 131 5.49 -17.60 4.53
CA LEU A 131 6.86 -17.42 4.03
C LEU A 131 6.92 -16.89 2.58
N ASN A 132 5.83 -17.03 1.82
CA ASN A 132 5.72 -16.59 0.43
C ASN A 132 4.24 -16.39 0.10
N CYS A 133 3.88 -15.28 -0.55
CA CYS A 133 2.49 -14.96 -0.88
C CYS A 133 2.35 -14.19 -2.20
N ASN A 134 1.57 -14.74 -3.13
CA ASN A 134 1.22 -14.11 -4.40
C ASN A 134 -0.31 -14.06 -4.56
N PRO A 135 -1.00 -13.22 -3.78
CA PRO A 135 -2.45 -13.26 -3.70
C PRO A 135 -3.08 -12.77 -5.01
N LYS A 136 -4.22 -13.36 -5.36
CA LYS A 136 -5.05 -12.95 -6.50
C LYS A 136 -6.34 -12.32 -5.99
N THR A 137 -7.00 -11.55 -6.85
CA THR A 137 -8.37 -11.10 -6.59
C THR A 137 -9.32 -12.30 -6.48
N ASP A 138 -10.25 -12.23 -5.53
CA ASP A 138 -11.29 -13.23 -5.31
C ASP A 138 -12.65 -12.55 -5.17
N GLU A 139 -13.56 -12.82 -6.11
CA GLU A 139 -14.87 -12.15 -6.17
C GLU A 139 -15.75 -12.46 -4.97
N GLU A 140 -15.64 -13.66 -4.38
CA GLU A 140 -16.41 -14.02 -3.20
C GLU A 140 -15.98 -13.19 -1.99
N SER A 141 -14.67 -13.10 -1.75
CA SER A 141 -14.08 -12.28 -0.69
C SER A 141 -14.40 -10.80 -0.89
N ILE A 142 -14.29 -10.29 -2.12
CA ILE A 142 -14.64 -8.90 -2.46
C ILE A 142 -16.09 -8.62 -2.07
N ARG A 143 -17.04 -9.47 -2.46
CA ARG A 143 -18.46 -9.28 -2.12
C ARG A 143 -18.71 -9.28 -0.62
N LYS A 144 -18.03 -10.14 0.15
CA LYS A 144 -18.14 -10.17 1.62
C LYS A 144 -17.65 -8.86 2.24
N ILE A 145 -16.49 -8.39 1.78
CA ILE A 145 -15.87 -7.16 2.30
C ILE A 145 -16.68 -5.91 1.91
N GLU A 146 -17.18 -5.82 0.67
CA GLU A 146 -18.05 -4.72 0.24
C GLU A 146 -19.35 -4.65 1.06
N LYS A 147 -19.97 -5.80 1.33
CA LYS A 147 -21.17 -5.86 2.19
C LYS A 147 -20.86 -5.39 3.62
N TRP A 148 -19.72 -5.80 4.18
CA TRP A 148 -19.28 -5.31 5.48
C TRP A 148 -19.06 -3.78 5.46
N TYR A 149 -18.40 -3.26 4.42
CA TYR A 149 -18.10 -1.84 4.29
C TYR A 149 -19.38 -1.00 4.21
N GLN A 150 -20.36 -1.42 3.41
CA GLN A 150 -21.66 -0.74 3.30
C GLN A 150 -22.44 -0.73 4.63
N THR A 151 -22.46 -1.85 5.37
CA THR A 151 -23.18 -1.92 6.65
C THR A 151 -22.51 -1.12 7.76
N THR A 152 -21.19 -0.90 7.68
CA THR A 152 -20.43 -0.11 8.64
C THR A 152 -20.47 1.38 8.30
N ALA A 153 -20.38 1.74 7.02
CA ALA A 153 -20.47 3.13 6.56
C ALA A 153 -21.84 3.76 6.82
N ASN A 154 -22.92 2.97 6.79
CA ASN A 154 -24.27 3.46 7.11
C ASN A 154 -24.54 3.61 8.62
N LYS A 155 -23.59 3.26 9.49
CA LYS A 155 -23.73 3.35 10.96
C LYS A 155 -23.01 4.55 11.57
N ASN A 156 -22.18 5.26 10.79
CA ASN A 156 -21.41 6.43 11.20
C ASN A 156 -21.86 7.66 10.40
#